data_AF-A0A6L4ASE0-F1
#
_entry.id   AF-A0A6L4ASE0-F1
#
_cell.length_a   1.000
_cell.length_b   1.000
_cell.length_c   1.000
_cell.angle_alpha   90.00
_cell.angle_beta   90.00
_cell.angle_gamma   90.00
#
_symmetry.space_group_name_H-M   'P 1'
#
loop_
_entity.id
_entity.type
_entity.pdbx_description
1 polymer ?
#
loop_
_entity_poly.entity_id
_entity_poly.type
_entity_poly.pdbx_seq_one_letter_code
_entity_poly.pdbx_strand_id
1 'polypeptide(L)'
;MTRTAAARPAEAGTDFAVGAFLAWFAVTAGWWALAFVRLPAAPEWLSRTREICFGTTPDGLPEPWGWMLLVLAPLSMLTFLLLFWHAELAAGLARLARRPAGWLLLGPL
;
A
#
# COMPACT_ATOMS: atom_id res chain seq x y z
N MET A 1 15.79 6.55 35.56
CA MET A 1 14.81 7.61 35.24
C MET A 1 14.83 7.86 33.73
N THR A 2 14.24 6.96 32.96
CA THR A 2 14.05 7.11 31.52
C THR A 2 12.75 7.89 31.32
N ARG A 3 12.90 9.19 31.03
CA ARG A 3 11.78 10.06 30.66
C ARG A 3 11.30 9.59 29.29
N THR A 4 10.24 8.79 29.25
CA THR A 4 9.46 8.55 28.04
C THR A 4 8.93 9.92 27.63
N ALA A 5 9.62 10.60 26.72
CA ALA A 5 9.15 11.84 26.15
C ALA A 5 7.85 11.49 25.43
N ALA A 6 6.71 11.91 26.01
CA ALA A 6 5.43 11.82 25.33
C ALA A 6 5.62 12.48 23.97
N ALA A 7 5.48 11.70 22.89
CA ALA A 7 5.54 12.21 21.53
C ALA A 7 4.58 13.41 21.46
N ARG A 8 5.04 14.52 20.89
CA ARG A 8 4.16 15.68 20.75
C ARG A 8 2.97 15.25 19.89
N PRO A 9 1.74 15.69 20.18
CA PRO A 9 0.53 15.21 19.49
C PRO A 9 0.62 15.30 17.96
N ALA A 10 1.35 16.28 17.42
CA ALA A 10 1.62 16.40 15.98
C ALA A 10 2.52 15.29 15.40
N GLU A 11 3.47 14.77 16.19
CA GLU A 11 4.34 13.65 15.79
C GLU A 11 3.55 12.34 15.75
N ALA A 12 2.69 12.11 16.74
CA ALA A 12 1.81 10.94 16.76
C ALA A 12 0.85 10.91 15.55
N GLY A 13 0.29 12.07 15.16
CA GLY A 13 -0.54 12.18 13.95
C GLY A 13 0.23 11.88 12.66
N THR A 14 1.48 12.35 12.56
CA THR A 14 2.35 12.09 11.41
C THR A 14 2.72 10.60 11.31
N ASP A 15 3.12 9.98 12.42
CA ASP A 15 3.53 8.58 12.45
C ASP A 15 2.35 7.65 12.13
N PHE A 16 1.15 7.99 12.63
CA PHE A 16 -0.08 7.27 12.29
C PHE A 16 -0.42 7.37 10.80
N ALA A 17 -0.39 8.58 10.22
CA ALA A 17 -0.70 8.77 8.80
C ALA A 17 0.28 8.01 7.89
N VAL A 18 1.58 8.06 8.20
CA VAL A 18 2.61 7.29 7.47
C VAL A 18 2.39 5.79 7.64
N GLY A 19 2.11 5.32 8.85
CA GLY A 19 1.81 3.91 9.12
C GLY A 19 0.58 3.42 8.34
N ALA A 20 -0.49 4.22 8.31
CA ALA A 20 -1.70 3.93 7.55
C ALA A 20 -1.43 3.87 6.03
N PHE A 21 -0.64 4.80 5.51
CA PHE A 21 -0.23 4.78 4.10
C PHE A 21 0.60 3.54 3.75
N LEU A 22 1.58 3.17 4.58
CA LEU A 22 2.39 1.97 4.37
C LEU A 22 1.55 0.69 4.44
N ALA A 23 0.61 0.61 5.39
CA ALA A 23 -0.31 -0.51 5.49
C ALA A 23 -1.21 -0.61 4.24
N TRP A 24 -1.79 0.51 3.79
CA TRP A 24 -2.56 0.57 2.56
C TRP A 24 -1.73 0.10 1.35
N PHE A 25 -0.49 0.56 1.22
CA PHE A 25 0.39 0.18 0.12
C PHE A 25 0.72 -1.31 0.16
N ALA A 26 1.06 -1.85 1.33
CA ALA A 26 1.38 -3.27 1.51
C ALA A 26 0.17 -4.17 1.20
N VAL A 27 -1.02 -3.79 1.67
CA VAL A 27 -2.26 -4.51 1.34
C VAL A 27 -2.52 -4.46 -0.16
N THR A 28 -2.44 -3.28 -0.78
CA THR A 28 -2.64 -3.11 -2.23
C THR A 28 -1.67 -3.99 -3.03
N ALA A 29 -0.38 -3.96 -2.67
CA ALA A 29 0.64 -4.79 -3.30
C ALA A 29 0.37 -6.30 -3.10
N GLY A 30 -0.11 -6.69 -1.91
CA GLY A 30 -0.52 -8.07 -1.61
C GLY A 30 -1.70 -8.54 -2.48
N TRP A 31 -2.69 -7.69 -2.70
CA TRP A 31 -3.82 -7.97 -3.60
C TRP A 31 -3.36 -8.13 -5.05
N TRP A 32 -2.46 -7.27 -5.52
CA TRP A 32 -1.82 -7.40 -6.83
C TRP A 32 -0.98 -8.68 -6.93
N ALA A 33 -0.21 -9.03 -5.91
CA ALA A 33 0.56 -10.26 -5.87
C ALA A 33 -0.37 -11.49 -5.95
N LEU A 34 -1.47 -11.50 -5.20
CA LEU A 34 -2.46 -12.59 -5.29
C LEU A 34 -3.04 -12.71 -6.71
N ALA A 35 -3.35 -11.59 -7.37
CA ALA A 35 -3.85 -11.60 -8.73
C ALA A 35 -2.81 -12.12 -9.75
N PHE A 36 -1.54 -11.72 -9.63
CA PHE A 36 -0.55 -11.90 -10.71
C PHE A 36 0.61 -12.86 -10.42
N VAL A 37 0.77 -13.37 -9.20
CA VAL A 37 1.90 -14.26 -8.88
C VAL A 37 1.85 -15.52 -9.75
N ARG A 38 2.89 -15.74 -10.55
CA ARG A 38 3.03 -16.95 -11.37
C ARG A 38 3.76 -18.00 -10.54
N LEU A 39 3.12 -19.14 -10.31
CA LEU A 39 3.70 -20.30 -9.64
C LEU A 39 3.71 -21.48 -10.62
N PRO A 40 4.79 -22.30 -10.65
CA PRO A 40 4.87 -23.46 -11.55
C PRO A 40 3.74 -24.47 -11.32
N ALA A 41 3.34 -24.65 -10.06
CA ALA A 41 2.16 -25.40 -9.65
C ALA A 41 1.41 -24.54 -8.63
N ALA A 42 0.40 -23.80 -9.10
CA ALA A 42 -0.42 -22.97 -8.22
C ALA A 42 -1.24 -23.88 -7.28
N PRO A 43 -1.21 -23.63 -5.96
CA PRO A 43 -2.05 -24.37 -5.03
C PRO A 43 -3.53 -24.07 -5.28
N GLU A 44 -4.41 -25.04 -5.01
CA GLU A 44 -5.85 -24.93 -5.31
C GLU A 44 -6.49 -23.68 -4.68
N TRP A 45 -6.14 -23.37 -3.43
CA TRP A 45 -6.68 -22.19 -2.73
C TRP A 45 -6.41 -20.89 -3.50
N LEU A 46 -5.24 -20.76 -4.14
CA LEU A 46 -4.88 -19.56 -4.88
C LEU A 46 -5.71 -19.44 -6.17
N SER A 47 -5.91 -20.55 -6.87
CA SER A 47 -6.78 -20.61 -8.05
C SER A 47 -8.22 -20.22 -7.70
N ARG A 48 -8.74 -20.75 -6.58
CA ARG A 48 -10.08 -20.41 -6.08
C ARG A 48 -10.21 -18.97 -5.65
N THR A 49 -9.23 -18.43 -4.91
CA THR A 49 -9.22 -17.01 -4.54
C THR A 49 -9.24 -16.12 -5.77
N ARG A 50 -8.49 -16.47 -6.82
CA ARG A 50 -8.49 -15.68 -8.06
C ARG A 50 -9.83 -15.68 -8.76
N GLU A 51 -10.41 -16.86 -8.93
CA GLU A 51 -11.72 -17.04 -9.54
C GLU A 51 -12.80 -16.24 -8.80
N ILE A 52 -12.82 -16.29 -7.46
CA ILE A 52 -13.84 -15.63 -6.63
C ILE A 52 -13.60 -14.11 -6.51
N CYS A 53 -12.36 -13.67 -6.32
CA CYS A 53 -12.04 -12.27 -5.99
C CYS A 53 -11.72 -11.39 -7.20
N PHE A 54 -11.28 -11.97 -8.31
CA PHE A 54 -10.85 -11.22 -9.49
C PHE A 54 -11.56 -11.68 -10.78
N GLY A 55 -12.18 -12.85 -10.76
CA GLY A 55 -12.53 -13.56 -11.98
C GLY A 55 -11.28 -14.04 -12.71
N THR A 56 -11.46 -14.96 -13.64
CA THR A 56 -10.36 -15.46 -14.47
C THR A 56 -10.83 -15.68 -15.89
N THR A 57 -10.22 -14.98 -16.83
CA THR A 57 -10.39 -15.21 -18.27
C THR A 57 -9.60 -16.45 -18.72
N PRO A 58 -9.84 -16.98 -19.93
CA PRO A 58 -9.03 -18.09 -20.48
C PRO A 58 -7.52 -17.82 -20.51
N ASP A 59 -7.12 -16.55 -20.54
CA ASP A 59 -5.73 -16.10 -20.56
C ASP A 59 -5.10 -16.04 -19.15
N GLY A 60 -5.91 -16.28 -18.11
CA GLY A 60 -5.52 -16.21 -16.71
C GLY A 60 -5.45 -14.79 -16.14
N LEU A 61 -6.08 -13.81 -16.80
CA LEU A 61 -6.18 -12.43 -16.34
C LEU A 61 -7.48 -12.20 -15.56
N PRO A 62 -7.52 -11.18 -14.68
CA PRO A 62 -8.76 -10.75 -14.05
C PRO A 62 -9.83 -10.36 -15.07
N GLU A 63 -11.09 -10.64 -14.73
CA GLU A 63 -12.24 -10.10 -15.45
C GLU A 63 -12.31 -8.56 -15.30
N PRO A 64 -13.07 -7.84 -16.15
CA PRO A 64 -13.15 -6.38 -16.10
C PRO A 64 -13.50 -5.82 -14.71
N TRP A 65 -14.40 -6.49 -13.98
CA TRP A 65 -14.77 -6.08 -12.62
C TRP A 65 -13.63 -6.32 -11.60
N GLY A 66 -12.82 -7.38 -11.77
CA GLY A 66 -11.64 -7.65 -10.95
C GLY A 66 -10.56 -6.59 -11.14
N TRP A 67 -10.36 -6.14 -12.39
CA TRP A 67 -9.52 -4.98 -12.70
C TRP A 67 -10.02 -3.70 -12.04
N MET A 68 -11.33 -3.45 -12.11
CA MET A 68 -11.93 -2.30 -11.44
C MET A 68 -11.68 -2.33 -9.93
N LEU A 69 -11.81 -3.49 -9.28
CA LEU A 69 -11.50 -3.63 -7.84
C LEU A 69 -10.02 -3.40 -7.53
N LEU A 70 -9.11 -4.00 -8.29
CA LEU A 70 -7.66 -3.86 -8.10
C LEU A 70 -7.13 -2.44 -8.30
N VAL A 71 -7.85 -1.60 -9.03
CA VAL A 71 -7.44 -0.23 -9.36
C VAL A 71 -8.28 0.82 -8.63
N LEU A 72 -9.60 0.78 -8.74
CA LEU A 72 -10.46 1.83 -8.21
C LEU A 72 -10.53 1.83 -6.68
N ALA A 73 -10.54 0.67 -6.04
CA ALA A 73 -10.57 0.59 -4.58
C ALA A 73 -9.29 1.17 -3.93
N PRO A 74 -8.06 0.81 -4.36
CA PRO A 74 -6.87 1.44 -3.80
C PRO A 74 -6.76 2.92 -4.18
N LEU A 75 -7.17 3.32 -5.39
CA LEU A 75 -7.15 4.73 -5.80
C LEU A 75 -8.12 5.60 -4.98
N SER A 76 -9.32 5.10 -4.66
CA SER A 76 -10.27 5.85 -3.82
C SER A 76 -9.73 6.04 -2.40
N MET A 77 -9.13 5.00 -1.83
CA MET A 77 -8.50 5.09 -0.51
C MET A 77 -7.27 5.99 -0.52
N LEU A 78 -6.41 5.90 -1.54
CA LEU A 78 -5.28 6.81 -1.72
C LEU A 78 -5.75 8.27 -1.81
N THR A 79 -6.81 8.51 -2.58
CA THR A 79 -7.41 9.85 -2.70
C THR A 79 -7.87 10.35 -1.34
N PHE A 80 -8.55 9.52 -0.53
CA PHE A 80 -8.94 9.88 0.82
C PHE A 80 -7.73 10.20 1.71
N LEU A 81 -6.70 9.35 1.72
CA LEU A 81 -5.48 9.56 2.51
C LEU A 81 -4.79 10.88 2.14
N LEU A 82 -4.70 11.18 0.84
CA LEU A 82 -4.09 12.41 0.35
C LEU A 82 -4.95 13.63 0.71
N LEU A 83 -6.28 13.58 0.55
CA LEU A 83 -7.13 14.74 0.86
C LEU A 83 -7.11 15.07 2.36
N PHE A 84 -7.21 14.06 3.23
CA PHE A 84 -7.36 14.27 4.67
C PHE A 84 -6.02 14.38 5.43
N TRP A 85 -4.94 13.75 4.94
CA TRP A 85 -3.64 13.71 5.64
C TRP A 85 -2.48 14.23 4.78
N HIS A 86 -2.72 15.08 3.78
CA HIS A 86 -1.65 15.61 2.92
C HIS A 86 -0.51 16.26 3.73
N ALA A 87 -0.82 17.03 4.77
CA ALA A 87 0.18 17.78 5.54
C ALA A 87 1.08 16.83 6.33
N GLU A 88 0.48 15.83 6.98
CA GLU A 88 1.14 14.78 7.74
C GLU A 88 1.99 13.89 6.83
N LEU A 89 1.45 13.47 5.69
CA LEU A 89 2.17 12.67 4.70
C LEU A 89 3.34 13.44 4.09
N ALA A 90 3.15 14.71 3.74
CA ALA A 90 4.23 15.58 3.23
C ALA A 90 5.33 15.78 4.29
N ALA A 91 4.96 15.97 5.55
CA ALA A 91 5.91 16.06 6.66
C ALA A 91 6.68 14.75 6.85
N GLY A 92 5.99 13.60 6.75
CA GLY A 92 6.59 12.26 6.80
C GLY A 92 7.59 12.03 5.66
N LEU A 93 7.21 12.36 4.43
CA LEU A 93 8.06 12.28 3.24
C LEU A 93 9.28 13.19 3.35
N ALA A 94 9.10 14.45 3.78
CA ALA A 94 10.20 15.38 3.99
C ALA A 94 11.20 14.89 5.05
N ARG A 95 10.70 14.22 6.11
CA ARG A 95 11.56 13.56 7.11
C ARG A 95 12.32 12.38 6.51
N LEU A 96 11.67 11.57 5.67
CA LEU A 96 12.28 10.43 5.01
C LEU A 96 13.37 10.84 4.01
N ALA A 97 13.10 11.86 3.20
CA ALA A 97 14.03 12.42 2.21
C ALA A 97 15.29 13.03 2.86
N ARG A 98 15.18 13.51 4.11
CA ARG A 98 16.31 14.02 4.90
C ARG A 98 17.13 12.93 5.58
N ARG A 99 16.70 11.66 5.54
CA ARG A 99 17.50 10.53 6.03
C ARG A 99 18.36 9.97 4.88
N PRO A 100 19.64 9.65 5.12
CA PRO A 100 20.51 9.06 4.09
C PRO A 100 20.01 7.70 3.61
N ALA A 101 19.19 6.99 4.39
CA ALA A 101 18.48 5.78 3.94
C ALA A 101 17.36 6.04 2.92
N GLY A 102 16.81 7.26 2.86
CA GLY A 102 15.82 7.67 1.85
C GLY A 102 16.41 7.80 0.44
N TRP A 103 17.72 8.03 0.33
CA TRP A 103 18.44 8.07 -0.94
C TRP A 103 18.51 6.70 -1.62
N LEU A 104 18.45 5.61 -0.85
CA LEU A 104 18.41 4.24 -1.36
C LEU A 104 17.07 3.88 -2.00
N LEU A 105 15.98 4.57 -1.64
CA LEU A 105 14.63 4.35 -2.18
C LEU A 105 14.23 5.35 -3.27
N LEU A 106 14.76 6.58 -3.24
CA LEU A 106 14.39 7.64 -4.18
C LEU A 106 15.33 7.75 -5.39
N GLY A 107 16.52 7.16 -5.32
CA GLY A 107 17.54 7.26 -6.38
C GLY A 107 18.10 8.68 -6.53
N PRO A 108 19.35 8.84 -6.97
CA PRO A 108 19.85 10.15 -7.35
C PRO A 108 19.16 10.57 -8.66
N LEU A 109 18.36 11.64 -8.61
CA LEU A 109 17.91 12.37 -9.80
C LEU A 109 19.07 13.18 -10.39
#